data_AF-A0A2E7RV96-F1
#
_entry.id   AF-A0A2E7RV96-F1
#
_cell.length_a   1.000
_cell.length_b   1.000
_cell.length_c   1.000
_cell.angle_alpha   90.00
_cell.angle_beta   90.00
_cell.angle_gamma   90.00
#
_symmetry.space_group_name_H-M   'P 1'
#
loop_
_entity.id
_entity.type
_entity.pdbx_description
1 polymer ?
#
loop_
_entity_poly.entity_id
_entity_poly.type
_entity_poly.pdbx_seq_one_letter_code
_entity_poly.pdbx_strand_id
1 'polypeptide(L)'
;MVVDRLVDSIGLPDGKETPVAGCGTVFATVGILRVLVLLLVVPVIGWAEEPVPGSVAEIAADFDPTAEPLDTRVIRDWEEDGLRLRYVTFHVGTFKNRKARLAGFYAVPKSGRNLPGLLHLHGGGQRAFLHEVKYYARRGYACLSINWGGAG
;
A
#
# COMPACT_ATOMS: atom_id res chain seq x y z
N MET A 1 -70.44 -25.58 -2.02
CA MET A 1 -70.58 -26.44 -3.21
C MET A 1 -69.32 -26.16 -4.03
N VAL A 2 -68.21 -26.87 -3.89
CA VAL A 2 -67.93 -28.32 -3.78
C VAL A 2 -66.63 -28.41 -2.95
N VAL A 3 -66.63 -28.75 -1.65
CA VAL A 3 -66.58 -30.10 -1.02
C VAL A 3 -65.72 -31.11 -1.78
N ASP A 4 -64.71 -31.62 -1.09
CA ASP A 4 -64.02 -32.90 -1.32
C ASP A 4 -63.74 -33.31 -2.76
N ARG A 5 -62.44 -33.35 -3.09
CA ARG A 5 -61.75 -34.58 -3.51
C ARG A 5 -60.39 -34.18 -4.08
N LEU A 6 -59.35 -34.23 -3.25
CA LEU A 6 -58.05 -34.75 -3.67
C LEU A 6 -57.14 -35.03 -2.47
N VAL A 7 -57.70 -35.66 -1.43
CA VAL A 7 -56.92 -36.53 -0.55
C VAL A 7 -57.32 -37.93 -1.02
N ASP A 8 -56.36 -38.75 -1.51
CA ASP A 8 -56.45 -40.22 -1.69
C ASP A 8 -55.72 -40.76 -2.95
N SER A 9 -54.44 -40.44 -3.19
CA SER A 9 -53.66 -41.28 -4.14
C SER A 9 -52.15 -41.42 -3.91
N ILE A 10 -51.62 -40.97 -2.77
CA ILE A 10 -50.21 -41.23 -2.43
C ILE A 10 -50.13 -41.69 -0.98
N GLY A 11 -50.11 -43.01 -0.80
CA GLY A 11 -49.98 -43.66 0.49
C GLY A 11 -48.63 -43.35 1.15
N LEU A 12 -48.59 -42.26 1.90
CA LEU A 12 -47.50 -41.93 2.81
C LEU A 12 -47.80 -42.55 4.19
N PRO A 13 -46.90 -43.38 4.75
CA PRO A 13 -47.08 -43.89 6.10
C PRO A 13 -46.92 -42.75 7.11
N ASP A 14 -47.84 -42.69 8.09
CA ASP A 14 -47.75 -41.85 9.28
C ASP A 14 -46.56 -42.29 10.16
N GLY A 15 -45.37 -41.85 9.77
CA GLY A 15 -44.15 -42.01 10.53
C GLY A 15 -44.07 -40.94 11.61
N LYS A 16 -44.59 -41.24 12.81
CA LYS A 16 -44.24 -40.50 14.03
C LYS A 16 -42.72 -40.53 14.18
N GLU A 17 -42.07 -39.39 14.00
CA GLU A 17 -40.67 -39.21 14.35
C GLU A 17 -40.49 -39.50 15.84
N THR A 18 -39.76 -40.56 16.15
CA THR A 18 -39.25 -40.79 17.49
C THR A 18 -37.94 -40.00 17.63
N PRO A 19 -37.77 -39.19 18.68
CA PRO A 19 -36.53 -38.45 18.86
C PRO A 19 -35.42 -39.47 19.18
N VAL A 20 -34.48 -39.62 18.26
CA VAL A 20 -33.21 -40.31 18.53
C VAL A 20 -32.40 -39.46 19.51
N ALA A 21 -32.57 -39.76 20.79
CA ALA A 21 -31.73 -39.24 21.87
C ALA A 21 -30.30 -39.76 21.67
N GLY A 22 -29.36 -38.87 21.32
CA GLY A 22 -27.93 -39.20 21.35
C GLY A 22 -27.00 -38.40 20.42
N CYS A 23 -27.52 -37.68 19.42
CA CYS A 23 -26.65 -37.06 18.40
C CYS A 23 -26.09 -35.67 18.79
N GLY A 24 -26.72 -34.93 19.72
CA GLY A 24 -26.30 -33.57 20.07
C GLY A 24 -24.98 -33.47 20.87
N THR A 25 -24.60 -34.53 21.58
CA THR A 25 -23.53 -34.47 22.58
C THR A 25 -22.13 -34.65 21.98
N VAL A 26 -22.01 -35.37 20.85
CA VAL A 26 -20.73 -35.66 20.17
C VAL A 26 -20.22 -34.45 19.38
N PHE A 27 -21.11 -33.68 18.75
CA PHE A 27 -20.73 -32.44 18.04
C PHE A 27 -20.32 -31.32 19.00
N ALA A 28 -20.98 -31.22 20.16
CA ALA A 28 -20.66 -30.23 21.18
C ALA A 28 -19.29 -30.50 21.83
N THR A 29 -18.95 -31.76 22.13
CA THR A 29 -17.67 -32.11 22.79
C THR A 29 -16.45 -31.96 21.87
N VAL A 30 -16.55 -32.30 20.58
CA VAL A 30 -15.46 -32.07 19.60
C VAL A 30 -15.26 -30.57 19.34
N GLY A 31 -16.35 -29.78 19.31
CA GLY A 31 -16.29 -28.32 19.19
C GLY A 31 -15.64 -27.66 20.41
N ILE A 32 -16.05 -28.07 21.61
CA ILE A 32 -15.50 -27.58 22.89
C ILE A 32 -14.02 -27.96 23.03
N LEU A 33 -13.62 -29.19 22.66
CA LEU A 33 -12.23 -29.63 22.70
C LEU A 33 -11.35 -28.88 21.68
N ARG A 34 -11.86 -28.58 20.48
CA ARG A 34 -11.16 -27.73 19.49
C ARG A 34 -10.99 -26.30 19.98
N VAL A 35 -12.00 -25.73 20.61
CA VAL A 35 -11.94 -24.37 21.20
C VAL A 35 -10.99 -24.33 22.39
N LEU A 36 -10.99 -25.35 23.25
CA LEU A 36 -10.04 -25.48 24.37
C LEU A 36 -8.60 -25.69 23.90
N VAL A 37 -8.36 -26.49 22.86
CA VAL A 37 -7.04 -26.64 22.25
C VAL A 37 -6.57 -25.32 21.64
N LEU A 38 -7.45 -24.56 20.95
CA LEU A 38 -7.11 -23.23 20.46
C LEU A 38 -6.77 -22.27 21.61
N LEU A 39 -7.57 -22.26 22.68
CA LEU A 39 -7.37 -21.42 23.87
C LEU A 39 -6.13 -21.78 24.69
N LEU A 40 -5.68 -23.04 24.66
CA LEU A 40 -4.49 -23.50 25.37
C LEU A 40 -3.20 -23.37 24.55
N VAL A 41 -3.28 -23.42 23.21
CA VAL A 41 -2.10 -23.29 22.33
C VAL A 41 -1.76 -21.83 22.03
N VAL A 42 -2.76 -20.95 21.88
CA VAL A 42 -2.56 -19.52 21.57
C VAL A 42 -1.73 -18.75 22.61
N PRO A 43 -1.91 -18.92 23.95
CA PRO A 43 -1.07 -18.21 24.93
C PRO A 43 0.33 -18.81 25.09
N VAL A 44 0.59 -20.03 24.61
CA VAL A 44 1.91 -20.69 24.67
C VAL A 44 2.82 -20.21 23.53
N ILE A 45 2.22 -19.80 22.41
CA ILE A 45 2.93 -19.08 21.35
C ILE A 45 3.03 -17.62 21.80
N GLY A 46 3.98 -17.36 22.70
CA GLY A 46 4.35 -15.99 23.07
C GLY A 46 4.58 -15.17 21.80
N TRP A 47 3.98 -13.99 21.74
CA TRP A 47 4.26 -13.07 20.65
C TRP A 47 5.70 -12.61 20.87
N ALA A 48 6.61 -13.06 20.01
CA ALA A 48 7.96 -12.53 20.02
C ALA A 48 7.85 -11.03 19.73
N GLU A 49 8.17 -10.21 20.73
CA GLU A 49 8.30 -8.77 20.56
C GLU A 49 9.51 -8.58 19.65
N GLU A 50 9.29 -8.04 18.44
CA GLU A 50 10.44 -7.68 17.61
C GLU A 50 11.25 -6.63 18.36
N PRO A 51 12.58 -6.78 18.43
CA PRO A 51 13.43 -5.83 19.14
C PRO A 51 13.22 -4.44 18.54
N VAL A 52 12.70 -3.51 19.36
CA VAL A 52 12.46 -2.13 18.94
C VAL A 52 13.81 -1.43 18.84
N PRO A 53 14.15 -0.82 17.69
CA PRO A 53 15.37 -0.03 17.55
C PRO A 53 15.49 1.04 18.64
N GLY A 54 16.60 1.04 19.37
CA GLY A 54 16.90 2.01 20.43
C GLY A 54 17.60 3.28 19.95
N SER A 55 18.00 3.32 18.67
CA SER A 55 18.78 4.43 18.11
C SER A 55 18.44 4.72 16.64
N VAL A 56 18.78 5.93 16.17
CA VAL A 56 18.63 6.31 14.74
C VAL A 56 19.47 5.41 13.83
N ALA A 57 20.64 4.98 14.31
CA ALA A 57 21.50 4.07 13.56
C ALA A 57 20.84 2.71 13.37
N GLU A 58 20.20 2.17 14.41
CA GLU A 58 19.46 0.90 14.33
C GLU A 58 18.24 1.01 13.42
N ILE A 59 17.53 2.15 13.42
CA ILE A 59 16.40 2.41 12.50
C ILE A 59 16.84 2.41 11.03
N ALA A 60 18.05 2.91 10.73
CA ALA A 60 18.55 3.04 9.37
C ALA A 60 19.42 1.86 8.93
N ALA A 61 19.68 0.87 9.80
CA ALA A 61 20.68 -0.17 9.58
C ALA A 61 20.39 -1.05 8.35
N ASP A 62 19.13 -1.24 8.02
CA ASP A 62 18.64 -2.04 6.90
C ASP A 62 18.19 -1.21 5.69
N PHE A 63 18.26 0.13 5.78
CA PHE A 63 17.82 1.02 4.71
C PHE A 63 18.97 1.39 3.77
N ASP A 64 18.96 0.82 2.57
CA ASP A 64 19.80 1.26 1.45
C ASP A 64 18.95 2.05 0.43
N PRO A 65 19.10 3.39 0.35
CA PRO A 65 18.35 4.22 -0.60
C PRO A 65 18.75 3.98 -2.07
N THR A 66 19.81 3.19 -2.34
CA THR A 66 20.34 2.91 -3.67
C THR A 66 20.06 1.48 -4.16
N ALA A 67 19.49 0.63 -3.30
CA ALA A 67 19.21 -0.78 -3.62
C ALA A 67 18.26 -0.93 -4.83
N GLU A 68 17.32 0.01 -4.99
CA GLU A 68 16.40 0.04 -6.12
C GLU A 68 16.77 1.18 -7.09
N PRO A 69 16.82 0.95 -8.42
CA PRO A 69 17.11 2.00 -9.37
C PRO A 69 15.99 3.05 -9.41
N LEU A 70 16.36 4.31 -9.65
CA LEU A 70 15.43 5.44 -9.74
C LEU A 70 14.37 5.30 -10.85
N ASP A 71 14.59 4.47 -11.88
CA ASP A 71 13.65 4.26 -13.01
C ASP A 71 13.00 5.59 -13.49
N THR A 72 13.84 6.61 -13.71
CA THR A 72 13.36 7.96 -14.02
C THR A 72 12.68 7.99 -15.39
N ARG A 73 11.49 8.58 -15.44
CA ARG A 73 10.71 8.80 -16.67
C ARG A 73 10.54 10.29 -16.88
N VAL A 74 10.85 10.75 -18.10
CA VAL A 74 10.55 12.11 -18.55
C VAL A 74 9.16 12.10 -19.16
N ILE A 75 8.20 12.72 -18.49
CA ILE A 75 6.81 12.83 -18.95
C ILE A 75 6.68 13.94 -19.98
N ARG A 76 7.41 15.03 -19.79
CA ARG A 76 7.51 16.14 -20.73
C ARG A 76 8.91 16.71 -20.69
N ASP A 77 9.45 17.07 -21.85
CA ASP A 77 10.70 17.80 -22.03
C ASP A 77 10.40 19.00 -22.92
N TRP A 78 10.76 20.21 -22.48
CA TRP A 78 10.52 21.42 -23.26
C TRP A 78 11.57 22.49 -22.95
N GLU A 79 11.62 23.50 -23.81
CA GLU A 79 12.50 24.63 -23.65
C GLU A 79 11.69 25.92 -23.48
N GLU A 80 12.19 26.80 -22.63
CA GLU A 80 11.57 28.10 -22.36
C GLU A 80 12.65 29.05 -21.81
N ASP A 81 12.76 30.27 -22.34
CA ASP A 81 13.66 31.32 -21.86
C ASP A 81 15.13 30.87 -21.66
N GLY A 82 15.68 30.08 -22.59
CA GLY A 82 17.06 29.57 -22.50
C GLY A 82 17.26 28.45 -21.48
N LEU A 83 16.18 27.92 -20.89
CA LEU A 83 16.18 26.78 -20.00
C LEU A 83 15.69 25.53 -20.72
N ARG A 84 16.19 24.36 -20.30
CA ARG A 84 15.57 23.06 -20.59
C ARG A 84 14.85 22.59 -19.34
N LEU A 85 13.56 22.35 -19.46
CA LEU A 85 12.66 21.96 -18.38
C LEU A 85 12.13 20.55 -18.61
N ARG A 86 11.93 19.82 -17.53
CA ARG A 86 11.35 18.48 -17.57
C ARG A 86 10.30 18.32 -16.48
N TYR A 87 9.23 17.65 -16.84
CA TYR A 87 8.33 17.02 -15.87
C TYR A 87 8.75 15.55 -15.79
N VAL A 88 9.15 15.11 -14.61
CA VAL A 88 9.72 13.77 -14.40
C VAL A 88 8.94 13.01 -13.34
N THR A 89 8.97 11.69 -13.43
CA THR A 89 8.63 10.80 -12.32
C THR A 89 9.77 9.83 -12.07
N PHE A 90 10.01 9.44 -10.83
CA PHE A 90 11.04 8.47 -10.47
C PHE A 90 10.57 7.60 -9.31
N HIS A 91 11.09 6.39 -9.28
CA HIS A 91 10.81 5.36 -8.30
C HIS A 91 11.51 5.67 -6.98
N VAL A 92 10.79 5.51 -5.86
CA VAL A 92 11.29 5.82 -4.50
C VAL A 92 11.18 4.68 -3.51
N GLY A 93 10.79 3.50 -4.00
CA GLY A 93 10.72 2.29 -3.19
C GLY A 93 9.49 1.45 -3.53
N THR A 94 9.59 0.17 -3.20
CA THR A 94 8.49 -0.78 -3.32
C THR A 94 7.82 -0.99 -1.95
N PHE A 95 6.55 -0.59 -1.84
CA PHE A 95 5.76 -0.72 -0.61
C PHE A 95 4.60 -1.66 -0.83
N LYS A 96 4.44 -2.70 0.00
CA LYS A 96 3.38 -3.71 -0.14
C LYS A 96 3.30 -4.28 -1.57
N ASN A 97 4.46 -4.61 -2.15
CA ASN A 97 4.61 -5.09 -3.53
C ASN A 97 4.15 -4.11 -4.62
N ARG A 98 4.05 -2.82 -4.31
CA ARG A 98 3.71 -1.76 -5.26
C ARG A 98 4.83 -0.73 -5.33
N LYS A 99 5.32 -0.47 -6.54
CA LYS A 99 6.30 0.59 -6.78
C LYS A 99 5.67 1.96 -6.52
N ALA A 100 6.22 2.70 -5.58
CA ALA A 100 5.85 4.10 -5.35
C ALA A 100 6.73 5.02 -6.21
N ARG A 101 6.11 6.06 -6.77
CA ARG A 101 6.81 7.03 -7.60
C ARG A 101 6.53 8.45 -7.11
N LEU A 102 7.57 9.28 -7.13
CA LEU A 102 7.47 10.72 -6.94
C LEU A 102 7.50 11.41 -8.29
N ALA A 103 6.77 12.52 -8.39
CA ALA A 103 6.78 13.40 -9.54
C ALA A 103 7.55 14.69 -9.21
N GLY A 104 8.08 15.37 -10.21
CA GLY A 104 8.80 16.63 -9.99
C GLY A 104 9.04 17.43 -11.25
N PHE A 105 9.28 18.72 -11.07
CA PHE A 105 9.82 19.57 -12.13
C PHE A 105 11.32 19.65 -11.99
N TYR A 106 12.03 19.61 -13.11
CA TYR A 106 13.47 19.77 -13.20
C TYR A 106 13.79 20.84 -14.23
N ALA A 107 14.75 21.72 -13.96
CA ALA A 107 15.20 22.73 -14.92
C ALA A 107 16.70 22.96 -14.87
N VAL A 108 17.28 23.21 -16.04
CA VAL A 108 18.70 23.56 -16.22
C VAL A 108 18.87 24.67 -17.27
N PRO A 109 19.89 25.53 -17.18
CA PRO A 109 20.38 26.31 -18.31
C PRO A 109 20.73 25.42 -19.51
N LYS A 110 20.31 25.79 -20.73
CA LYS A 110 20.61 25.02 -21.95
C LYS A 110 22.11 24.85 -22.23
N SER A 111 22.91 25.88 -21.95
CA SER A 111 24.35 25.89 -22.18
C SER A 111 25.17 25.36 -21.01
N GLY A 112 24.53 24.99 -19.90
CA GLY A 112 25.18 24.58 -18.67
C GLY A 112 25.76 23.18 -18.74
N ARG A 113 26.97 23.00 -18.20
CA ARG A 113 27.64 21.71 -17.99
C ARG A 113 28.22 21.69 -16.58
N ASN A 114 28.17 20.54 -15.90
CA ASN A 114 28.66 20.37 -14.53
C ASN A 114 28.14 21.45 -13.56
N LEU A 115 26.82 21.70 -13.63
CA LEU A 115 26.18 22.72 -12.81
C LEU A 115 26.03 22.23 -11.36
N PRO A 116 26.07 23.13 -10.37
CA PRO A 116 25.65 22.79 -9.01
C PRO A 116 24.19 22.34 -9.01
N GLY A 117 23.92 21.22 -8.33
CA GLY A 117 22.59 20.70 -8.12
C GLY A 117 21.87 21.40 -6.96
N LEU A 118 20.56 21.64 -7.11
CA LEU A 118 19.70 22.16 -6.06
C LEU A 118 18.42 21.33 -5.97
N LEU A 119 18.11 20.84 -4.78
CA LEU A 119 16.84 20.18 -4.48
C LEU A 119 15.97 21.15 -3.68
N HIS A 120 14.85 21.56 -4.26
CA HIS A 120 13.85 22.38 -3.60
C HIS A 120 12.79 21.50 -2.94
N LEU A 121 12.70 21.57 -1.61
CA LEU A 121 11.66 20.98 -0.79
C LEU A 121 10.68 22.07 -0.37
N HIS A 122 9.42 21.94 -0.77
CA HIS A 122 8.40 22.92 -0.45
C HIS A 122 7.87 22.73 0.98
N GLY A 123 7.26 23.78 1.55
CA GLY A 123 6.52 23.70 2.82
C GLY A 123 5.16 23.01 2.68
N GLY A 124 4.17 23.42 3.47
CA GLY A 124 2.78 22.95 3.31
C GLY A 124 2.26 23.21 1.88
N GLY A 125 1.55 22.24 1.29
CA GLY A 125 1.01 22.35 -0.07
C GLY A 125 1.23 21.13 -0.96
N GLN A 126 2.19 20.26 -0.62
CA GLN A 126 2.27 18.88 -1.16
C GLN A 126 2.30 18.84 -2.71
N ARG A 127 3.11 19.70 -3.36
CA ARG A 127 3.20 19.78 -4.83
C ARG A 127 4.53 20.32 -5.32
N ALA A 128 4.95 19.90 -6.51
CA ALA A 128 6.13 20.46 -7.17
C ALA A 128 5.88 21.89 -7.69
N PHE A 129 6.91 22.73 -7.67
CA PHE A 129 6.83 24.14 -8.10
C PHE A 129 7.66 24.40 -9.36
N LEU A 130 6.98 24.61 -10.49
CA LEU A 130 7.64 24.96 -11.75
C LEU A 130 8.34 26.33 -11.67
N HIS A 131 7.77 27.28 -10.92
CA HIS A 131 8.37 28.59 -10.68
C HIS A 131 9.77 28.45 -10.10
N GLU A 132 9.91 27.66 -9.02
CA GLU A 132 11.15 27.55 -8.25
C GLU A 132 12.29 26.97 -9.09
N VAL A 133 12.02 25.94 -9.88
CA VAL A 133 13.06 25.37 -10.74
C VAL A 133 13.50 26.36 -11.82
N LYS A 134 12.59 27.16 -12.38
CA LYS A 134 12.94 28.24 -13.32
C LYS A 134 13.77 29.33 -12.64
N TYR A 135 13.41 29.72 -11.42
CA TYR A 135 14.11 30.75 -10.66
C TYR A 135 15.57 30.39 -10.42
N TYR A 136 15.86 29.17 -9.96
CA TYR A 136 17.23 28.72 -9.70
C TYR A 136 17.97 28.34 -10.99
N ALA A 137 17.31 27.78 -11.99
CA ALA A 137 17.96 27.48 -13.27
C ALA A 137 18.48 28.74 -13.97
N ARG A 138 17.74 29.86 -13.93
CA ARG A 138 18.24 31.16 -14.44
C ARG A 138 19.48 31.67 -13.71
N ARG A 139 19.78 31.14 -12.52
CA ARG A 139 20.95 31.48 -11.70
C ARG A 139 22.10 30.47 -11.84
N GLY A 140 22.01 29.55 -12.80
CA GLY A 140 23.08 28.60 -13.10
C GLY A 140 23.00 27.26 -12.36
N TYR A 141 21.88 26.94 -11.70
CA TYR A 141 21.70 25.67 -11.01
C TYR A 141 20.98 24.64 -11.88
N ALA A 142 21.27 23.36 -11.64
CA ALA A 142 20.38 22.27 -12.01
C ALA A 142 19.39 22.04 -10.86
N CYS A 143 18.14 22.47 -11.03
CA CYS A 143 17.17 22.50 -9.93
C CYS A 143 16.06 21.46 -10.11
N LEU A 144 15.78 20.67 -9.08
CA LEU A 144 14.65 19.75 -8.97
C LEU A 144 13.70 20.23 -7.86
N SER A 145 12.41 20.33 -8.14
CA SER A 145 11.36 20.51 -7.14
C SER A 145 10.44 19.30 -7.19
N ILE A 146 10.34 18.58 -6.08
CA ILE A 146 9.57 17.34 -5.99
C ILE A 146 8.15 17.60 -5.46
N ASN A 147 7.22 16.73 -5.84
CA ASN A 147 5.91 16.60 -5.21
C ASN A 147 5.97 15.42 -4.25
N TRP A 148 6.03 15.66 -2.94
CA TRP A 148 5.99 14.57 -1.94
C TRP A 148 4.56 14.18 -1.50
N GLY A 149 3.54 14.83 -2.06
CA GLY A 149 2.13 14.58 -1.80
C GLY A 149 1.62 13.42 -2.62
N GLY A 150 0.85 12.52 -2.01
CA GLY A 150 0.25 11.36 -2.69
C GLY A 150 -0.84 11.70 -3.72
N ALA A 151 -1.17 12.98 -3.91
CA ALA A 151 -2.16 13.44 -4.88
C ALA A 151 -1.60 14.63 -5.67
N GLY A 152 -1.18 14.38 -6.91
CA GLY A 152 -0.80 15.41 -7.87
C GLY A 152 -0.73 14.87 -9.28
#